data_AF-A0A1J5M6B2-F1
#
_entry.id   AF-A0A1J5M6B2-F1
#
_cell.length_a   1.000
_cell.length_b   1.000
_cell.length_c   1.000
_cell.angle_alpha   90.00
_cell.angle_beta   90.00
_cell.angle_gamma   90.00
#
_symmetry.space_group_name_H-M   'P 1'
#
loop_
_entity.id
_entity.type
_entity.pdbx_description
1 polymer ?
#
loop_
_entity_poly.entity_id
_entity_poly.type
_entity_poly.pdbx_seq_one_letter_code
_entity_poly.pdbx_strand_id
1 'polypeptide(L)'
;MIKFFRKIRRNLLSEGKTRKYLKYAIGEIILVVIGILIALQINNWNENRKSSKIRNNYYEQVLQDLAKDTIYINRSIINIDSRISKYQNYLEKLPKAENINDVVPLIRALDLTFRYTNFNTNTIESLISTGDIKLMPDEIRNALLDLRTTQNEIIKITSGNYNVYLEDSQNAIGLGLANFTLNVNPKLLNQLIREQDIISAINITNGTFTLKNFTEKNLLKDMQNLLESTKELSELIREELKK
;
A
#
# COMPACT_ATOMS: atom_id res chain seq x y z
N MET A 1 -40.33 16.12 -39.72
CA MET A 1 -41.50 15.84 -38.85
C MET A 1 -42.26 17.10 -38.41
N ILE A 2 -41.60 18.16 -37.94
CA ILE A 2 -42.26 19.39 -37.42
C ILE A 2 -43.27 20.01 -38.40
N LYS A 3 -42.97 20.07 -39.72
CA LYS A 3 -43.89 20.68 -40.71
C LYS A 3 -45.19 19.88 -40.93
N PHE A 4 -45.15 18.56 -40.77
CA PHE A 4 -46.30 17.66 -40.99
C PHE A 4 -47.29 17.77 -39.82
N PHE A 5 -46.80 17.61 -38.59
CA PHE A 5 -47.61 17.79 -37.37
C PHE A 5 -48.14 19.22 -37.22
N ARG A 6 -47.37 20.23 -37.65
CA ARG A 6 -47.82 21.63 -37.70
C ARG A 6 -49.01 21.85 -38.66
N LYS A 7 -49.03 21.18 -39.81
CA LYS A 7 -50.13 21.29 -40.80
C LYS A 7 -51.42 20.66 -40.26
N ILE A 8 -51.32 19.51 -39.60
CA ILE A 8 -52.46 18.83 -38.95
C ILE A 8 -53.04 19.69 -37.82
N ARG A 9 -52.17 20.29 -36.99
CA ARG A 9 -52.59 21.19 -35.90
C ARG A 9 -53.34 22.43 -36.40
N ARG A 10 -52.85 23.08 -37.47
CA ARG A 10 -53.53 24.21 -38.10
C ARG A 10 -54.92 23.84 -38.64
N ASN A 11 -55.03 22.69 -39.31
CA ASN A 11 -56.30 22.24 -39.88
C ASN A 11 -57.33 21.88 -38.79
N LEU A 12 -56.91 21.28 -37.67
CA LEU A 12 -57.79 20.94 -36.55
C LEU A 12 -58.29 22.18 -35.78
N LEU A 13 -57.50 23.26 -35.74
CA LEU A 13 -57.90 24.55 -35.18
C LEU A 13 -58.89 25.29 -36.08
N SER A 14 -58.68 25.28 -37.41
CA SER A 14 -59.59 25.94 -38.37
C SER A 14 -60.98 25.30 -38.46
N GLU A 15 -61.12 24.03 -38.07
CA GLU A 15 -62.39 23.30 -38.07
C GLU A 15 -63.15 23.37 -36.72
N GLY A 16 -62.71 24.18 -35.75
CA GLY A 16 -63.35 24.28 -34.43
C GLY A 16 -63.17 23.04 -33.52
N LYS A 17 -62.29 22.10 -33.88
CA LYS A 17 -62.11 20.80 -33.18
C LYS A 17 -61.06 20.89 -32.06
N THR A 18 -61.23 21.83 -31.13
CA THR A 18 -60.29 22.12 -30.02
C THR A 18 -59.93 20.90 -29.17
N ARG A 19 -60.91 20.01 -28.87
CA ARG A 19 -60.67 18.77 -28.12
C ARG A 19 -59.77 17.77 -28.86
N LYS A 20 -59.84 17.70 -30.20
CA LYS A 20 -58.94 16.87 -31.00
C LYS A 20 -57.56 17.50 -31.07
N TYR A 21 -57.47 18.81 -31.26
CA TYR A 21 -56.21 19.55 -31.23
C TYR A 21 -55.41 19.30 -29.94
N LEU A 22 -56.06 19.39 -28.77
CA LEU A 22 -55.40 19.13 -27.48
C LEU A 22 -54.87 17.70 -27.36
N LYS A 23 -55.64 16.68 -27.78
CA LYS A 23 -55.17 15.28 -27.80
C LYS A 23 -53.94 15.08 -28.69
N TYR A 24 -53.93 15.69 -29.87
CA TYR A 24 -52.80 15.60 -30.80
C TYR A 24 -51.56 16.36 -30.29
N ALA A 25 -51.74 17.54 -29.69
CA ALA A 25 -50.64 18.30 -29.10
C ALA A 25 -50.01 17.56 -27.90
N ILE A 26 -50.82 16.94 -27.05
CA ILE A 26 -50.33 16.08 -25.94
C ILE A 26 -49.57 14.87 -26.49
N GLY A 27 -50.09 14.20 -27.51
CA GLY A 27 -49.41 13.07 -28.15
C GLY A 27 -48.03 13.45 -28.73
N GLU A 28 -47.90 14.64 -29.31
CA GLU A 28 -46.63 15.14 -29.83
C GLU A 28 -45.62 15.46 -28.72
N ILE A 29 -46.07 16.06 -27.62
CA ILE A 29 -45.23 16.29 -26.43
C ILE A 29 -44.73 14.95 -25.88
N ILE A 30 -45.61 13.95 -25.74
CA ILE A 30 -45.24 12.61 -25.26
C ILE A 30 -44.21 11.97 -26.19
N LEU A 31 -44.39 12.06 -27.51
CA LEU A 31 -43.45 11.50 -28.48
C LEU A 31 -42.07 12.18 -28.41
N VAL A 32 -42.03 13.51 -28.26
CA VAL A 32 -40.78 14.26 -28.06
C VAL A 32 -40.11 13.86 -26.74
N VAL A 33 -40.87 13.75 -25.65
CA VAL A 33 -40.36 13.34 -24.34
C VAL A 33 -39.75 11.93 -24.41
N ILE A 34 -40.43 10.97 -25.05
CA ILE A 34 -39.89 9.62 -25.27
C ILE A 34 -38.57 9.69 -26.06
N GLY A 35 -38.51 10.51 -27.12
CA GLY A 35 -37.28 10.70 -27.89
C GLY A 35 -36.12 11.23 -27.04
N ILE A 36 -36.37 12.22 -26.18
CA ILE A 36 -35.37 12.77 -25.26
C ILE A 36 -34.93 11.73 -24.23
N LEU A 37 -35.87 10.97 -23.65
CA LEU A 37 -35.56 9.93 -22.67
C LEU A 37 -34.71 8.82 -23.29
N ILE A 38 -35.01 8.37 -24.51
CA ILE A 38 -34.19 7.39 -25.23
C ILE A 38 -32.80 7.94 -25.50
N ALA A 39 -32.68 9.19 -25.97
CA ALA A 39 -31.38 9.82 -26.21
C ALA A 39 -30.55 9.91 -24.92
N LEU A 40 -31.17 10.31 -23.80
CA LEU A 40 -30.53 10.35 -22.48
C LEU A 40 -30.11 8.96 -22.02
N GLN A 41 -30.95 7.94 -22.21
CA GLN A 41 -30.63 6.55 -21.87
C GLN A 41 -29.44 6.02 -22.67
N ILE A 42 -29.38 6.27 -23.99
CA ILE A 42 -28.25 5.89 -24.84
C ILE A 42 -26.97 6.58 -24.37
N ASN A 43 -27.03 7.87 -24.03
CA ASN A 43 -25.89 8.61 -23.52
C ASN A 43 -25.40 8.05 -22.17
N ASN A 44 -26.30 7.84 -21.22
CA ASN A 44 -25.98 7.26 -19.91
C ASN A 44 -25.39 5.85 -20.04
N TRP A 45 -25.91 5.03 -20.95
CA TRP A 45 -25.36 3.70 -21.22
C TRP A 45 -23.93 3.76 -21.78
N ASN A 46 -23.65 4.66 -22.72
CA ASN A 46 -22.31 4.83 -23.26
C ASN A 46 -21.32 5.34 -22.20
N GLU A 47 -21.73 6.27 -21.34
CA GLU A 47 -20.90 6.74 -20.22
C GLU A 47 -20.63 5.63 -19.18
N ASN A 48 -21.65 4.86 -18.81
CA ASN A 48 -21.48 3.70 -17.92
C ASN A 48 -20.53 2.65 -18.52
N ARG A 49 -20.59 2.42 -19.84
CA ARG A 49 -19.67 1.52 -20.54
C ARG A 49 -18.22 2.01 -20.48
N LYS A 50 -17.99 3.31 -20.73
CA LYS A 50 -16.64 3.91 -20.63
C LYS A 50 -16.11 3.83 -19.20
N SER A 51 -16.92 4.20 -18.21
CA SER A 51 -16.56 4.13 -16.80
C SER A 51 -16.22 2.70 -16.36
N SER A 52 -17.01 1.71 -16.77
CA SER A 52 -16.74 0.30 -16.46
C SER A 52 -15.44 -0.19 -17.10
N LYS A 53 -15.13 0.25 -18.32
CA LYS A 53 -13.85 -0.07 -18.97
C LYS A 53 -12.64 0.50 -18.20
N ILE A 54 -12.75 1.74 -17.73
CA ILE A 54 -11.70 2.39 -16.91
C ILE A 54 -11.54 1.63 -15.59
N ARG A 55 -12.64 1.34 -14.89
CA ARG A 55 -12.65 0.57 -13.64
C ARG A 55 -11.98 -0.79 -13.79
N ASN A 56 -12.34 -1.57 -14.82
CA ASN A 56 -11.78 -2.89 -15.03
C ASN A 56 -10.27 -2.82 -15.35
N ASN A 57 -9.81 -1.80 -16.08
CA ASN A 57 -8.38 -1.58 -16.29
C ASN A 57 -7.64 -1.30 -14.97
N TYR A 58 -8.24 -0.51 -14.08
CA TYR A 58 -7.67 -0.30 -12.75
C TYR A 58 -7.66 -1.56 -11.89
N TYR A 59 -8.70 -2.39 -11.95
CA TYR A 59 -8.71 -3.69 -11.26
C TYR A 59 -7.56 -4.59 -11.68
N GLU A 60 -7.29 -4.71 -12.99
CA GLU A 60 -6.15 -5.48 -13.47
C GLU A 60 -4.81 -4.94 -12.96
N GLN A 61 -4.65 -3.61 -12.96
CA GLN A 61 -3.43 -2.97 -12.42
C GLN A 61 -3.27 -3.17 -10.91
N VAL A 62 -4.35 -3.01 -10.14
CA VAL A 62 -4.34 -3.26 -8.69
C VAL A 62 -3.99 -4.73 -8.42
N LEU A 63 -4.58 -5.68 -9.13
CA LEU A 63 -4.26 -7.11 -8.95
C LEU A 63 -2.78 -7.42 -9.23
N GLN A 64 -2.19 -6.78 -10.25
CA GLN A 64 -0.76 -6.92 -10.53
C GLN A 64 0.11 -6.32 -9.42
N ASP A 65 -0.28 -5.17 -8.87
CA ASP A 65 0.44 -4.53 -7.77
C ASP A 65 0.34 -5.37 -6.49
N LEU A 66 -0.84 -5.86 -6.14
CA LEU A 66 -1.07 -6.75 -4.99
C LEU A 66 -0.28 -8.06 -5.11
N ALA A 67 -0.13 -8.61 -6.31
CA ALA A 67 0.69 -9.80 -6.53
C ALA A 67 2.19 -9.54 -6.25
N LYS A 68 2.71 -8.38 -6.66
CA LYS A 68 4.10 -7.98 -6.36
C LYS A 68 4.28 -7.74 -4.86
N ASP A 69 3.34 -7.06 -4.22
CA ASP A 69 3.34 -6.81 -2.79
C ASP A 69 3.31 -8.13 -2.01
N THR A 70 2.47 -9.09 -2.41
CA THR A 70 2.41 -10.43 -1.81
C THR A 70 3.78 -11.12 -1.82
N ILE A 71 4.50 -11.08 -2.95
CA ILE A 71 5.84 -11.68 -3.05
C ILE A 71 6.82 -10.96 -2.12
N TYR A 72 6.78 -9.62 -2.10
CA TYR A 72 7.62 -8.80 -1.25
C TYR A 72 7.37 -9.06 0.24
N ILE A 73 6.10 -9.11 0.66
CA ILE A 73 5.67 -9.34 2.04
C ILE A 73 6.14 -10.72 2.52
N ASN A 74 5.90 -11.78 1.74
CA ASN A 74 6.34 -13.13 2.10
C ASN A 74 7.86 -13.23 2.28
N ARG A 75 8.64 -12.62 1.36
CA ARG A 75 10.09 -12.55 1.50
C ARG A 75 10.50 -11.76 2.75
N SER A 76 9.79 -10.68 3.05
CA SER A 76 10.06 -9.84 4.23
C SER A 76 9.82 -10.61 5.51
N ILE A 77 8.70 -11.35 5.62
CA ILE A 77 8.37 -12.21 6.76
C ILE A 77 9.51 -13.20 7.06
N ILE A 78 9.97 -13.94 6.05
CA ILE A 78 11.07 -14.92 6.21
C ILE A 78 12.35 -14.25 6.72
N ASN A 79 12.70 -13.10 6.14
CA ASN A 79 13.91 -12.38 6.53
C ASN A 79 13.81 -11.78 7.94
N ILE A 80 12.63 -11.28 8.32
CA ILE A 80 12.38 -10.74 9.66
C ILE A 80 12.49 -11.87 10.69
N ASP A 81 11.85 -13.01 10.45
CA ASP A 81 11.86 -14.16 11.34
C ASP A 81 13.28 -14.70 11.60
N SER A 82 14.09 -14.80 10.54
CA SER A 82 15.51 -15.14 10.63
C SER A 82 16.30 -14.16 11.50
N ARG A 83 16.07 -12.85 11.36
CA ARG A 83 16.75 -11.81 12.16
C ARG A 83 16.33 -11.84 13.63
N ILE A 84 15.04 -12.03 13.91
CA ILE A 84 14.52 -12.23 15.27
C ILE A 84 15.16 -13.46 15.91
N SER A 85 15.25 -14.58 15.19
CA SER A 85 15.86 -15.82 15.68
C SER A 85 17.35 -15.66 16.01
N LYS A 86 18.12 -14.96 15.16
CA LYS A 86 19.52 -14.62 15.45
C LYS A 86 19.67 -13.77 16.71
N TYR A 87 18.78 -12.80 16.90
CA TYR A 87 18.77 -11.97 18.10
C TYR A 87 18.37 -12.74 19.37
N GLN A 88 17.44 -13.69 19.27
CA GLN A 88 17.11 -14.58 20.39
C GLN A 88 18.32 -15.43 20.81
N ASN A 89 19.03 -16.01 19.86
CA ASN A 89 20.28 -16.75 20.13
C ASN A 89 21.37 -15.83 20.74
N TYR A 90 21.44 -14.56 20.34
CA TYR A 90 22.29 -13.57 20.97
C TYR A 90 21.92 -13.35 22.45
N LEU A 91 20.65 -13.13 22.75
CA LEU A 91 20.16 -12.94 24.12
C LEU A 91 20.38 -14.17 25.01
N GLU A 92 20.35 -15.38 24.46
CA GLU A 92 20.61 -16.61 25.21
C GLU A 92 22.11 -16.79 25.55
N LYS A 93 23.00 -16.33 24.66
CA LYS A 93 24.45 -16.54 24.78
C LYS A 93 25.16 -15.40 25.50
N LEU A 94 24.70 -14.16 25.34
CA LEU A 94 25.34 -12.99 25.93
C LEU A 94 25.54 -13.10 27.46
N PRO A 95 24.57 -13.59 28.26
CA PRO A 95 24.76 -13.73 29.71
C PRO A 95 25.81 -14.76 30.12
N LYS A 96 26.23 -15.64 29.19
CA LYS A 96 27.24 -16.68 29.40
C LYS A 96 28.64 -16.21 28.99
N ALA A 97 28.78 -15.00 28.43
CA ALA A 97 30.06 -14.42 28.06
C ALA A 97 30.83 -13.97 29.31
N GLU A 98 32.10 -14.37 29.43
CA GLU A 98 32.94 -14.01 30.57
C GLU A 98 33.85 -12.81 30.26
N ASN A 99 34.13 -12.57 28.97
CA ASN A 99 34.98 -11.47 28.54
C ASN A 99 34.58 -10.93 27.16
N ILE A 100 35.22 -9.83 26.75
CA ILE A 100 34.95 -9.14 25.48
C ILE A 100 35.10 -10.04 24.25
N ASN A 101 36.06 -10.98 24.27
CA ASN A 101 36.31 -11.86 23.13
C ASN A 101 35.19 -12.87 22.93
N ASP A 102 34.37 -13.15 23.95
CA ASP A 102 33.17 -13.98 23.84
C ASP A 102 32.00 -13.20 23.23
N VAL A 103 31.96 -11.87 23.45
CA VAL A 103 30.87 -10.99 22.96
C VAL A 103 31.03 -10.67 21.48
N VAL A 104 32.25 -10.44 21.00
CA VAL A 104 32.51 -10.02 19.61
C VAL A 104 31.94 -10.99 18.57
N PRO A 105 32.13 -12.32 18.67
CA PRO A 105 31.51 -13.28 17.75
C PRO A 105 29.98 -13.25 17.78
N LEU A 106 29.38 -13.00 18.95
CA LEU A 106 27.93 -12.91 19.10
C LEU A 106 27.37 -11.69 18.35
N ILE A 107 28.03 -10.53 18.47
CA ILE A 107 27.66 -9.32 17.72
C ILE A 107 27.83 -9.54 16.20
N ARG A 108 28.94 -10.17 15.77
CA ARG A 108 29.18 -10.48 14.34
C ARG A 108 28.13 -11.41 13.73
N ALA A 109 27.51 -12.26 14.54
CA ALA A 109 26.45 -13.16 14.09
C ALA A 109 25.10 -12.44 13.87
N LEU A 110 24.93 -11.24 14.42
CA LEU A 110 23.74 -10.42 14.21
C LEU A 110 23.74 -9.80 12.80
N ASP A 111 22.54 -9.59 12.27
CA ASP A 111 22.37 -8.88 11.01
C ASP A 111 22.28 -7.38 11.26
N LEU A 112 23.38 -6.67 11.00
CA LEU A 112 23.48 -5.22 11.11
C LEU A 112 22.66 -4.49 10.04
N THR A 113 22.27 -5.18 8.97
CA THR A 113 21.52 -4.57 7.87
C THR A 113 20.02 -4.53 8.18
N PHE A 114 19.39 -3.49 7.65
CA PHE A 114 17.94 -3.39 7.56
C PHE A 114 17.57 -2.95 6.14
N ARG A 115 16.33 -3.19 5.75
CA ARG A 115 15.78 -2.72 4.48
C ARG A 115 14.64 -1.77 4.80
N TYR A 116 14.68 -0.59 4.20
CA TYR A 116 13.52 0.30 4.22
C TYR A 116 12.33 -0.42 3.59
N THR A 117 11.19 -0.35 4.28
CA THR A 117 9.95 -0.93 3.79
C THR A 117 9.47 -0.14 2.58
N ASN A 118 9.09 -0.82 1.50
CA ASN A 118 8.51 -0.18 0.34
C ASN A 118 7.41 -1.06 -0.26
N PHE A 119 6.26 -0.46 -0.55
CA PHE A 119 5.09 -1.12 -1.14
C PHE A 119 4.77 -0.49 -2.49
N ASN A 120 4.06 -1.21 -3.35
CA ASN A 120 3.65 -0.69 -4.65
C ASN A 120 2.33 0.08 -4.53
N THR A 121 2.40 1.40 -4.35
CA THR A 121 1.23 2.27 -4.15
C THR A 121 0.77 2.98 -5.42
N ASN A 122 1.47 2.81 -6.55
CA ASN A 122 1.29 3.61 -7.77
C ASN A 122 -0.16 3.63 -8.28
N THR A 123 -0.79 2.45 -8.39
CA THR A 123 -2.16 2.37 -8.93
C THR A 123 -3.18 3.00 -7.97
N ILE A 124 -3.03 2.78 -6.66
CA ILE A 124 -3.92 3.37 -5.65
C ILE A 124 -3.76 4.90 -5.61
N GLU A 125 -2.53 5.40 -5.72
CA GLU A 125 -2.24 6.83 -5.83
C GLU A 125 -2.82 7.44 -7.11
N SER A 126 -2.74 6.74 -8.24
CA SER A 126 -3.39 7.17 -9.47
C SER A 126 -4.90 7.26 -9.28
N LEU A 127 -5.55 6.22 -8.74
CA LEU A 127 -7.00 6.21 -8.49
C LEU A 127 -7.45 7.41 -7.64
N ILE A 128 -6.67 7.76 -6.62
CA ILE A 128 -7.00 8.86 -5.70
C ILE A 128 -6.76 10.22 -6.36
N SER A 129 -5.63 10.37 -7.06
CA SER A 129 -5.26 11.65 -7.68
C SER A 129 -6.13 12.00 -8.90
N THR A 130 -6.58 11.01 -9.67
CA THR A 130 -7.52 11.25 -10.79
C THR A 130 -8.98 11.36 -10.32
N GLY A 131 -9.27 10.91 -9.10
CA GLY A 131 -10.64 10.81 -8.58
C GLY A 131 -11.41 9.59 -9.09
N ASP A 132 -10.78 8.72 -9.90
CA ASP A 132 -11.37 7.48 -10.41
C ASP A 132 -11.62 6.44 -9.32
N ILE A 133 -11.08 6.64 -8.13
CA ILE A 133 -11.42 5.87 -6.94
C ILE A 133 -12.95 5.85 -6.67
N LYS A 134 -13.69 6.87 -7.12
CA LYS A 134 -15.16 6.94 -7.03
C LYS A 134 -15.88 5.95 -7.95
N LEU A 135 -15.19 5.40 -8.95
CA LEU A 135 -15.73 4.38 -9.84
C LEU A 135 -15.81 3.01 -9.15
N MET A 136 -15.07 2.83 -8.07
CA MET A 136 -15.03 1.59 -7.29
C MET A 136 -16.27 1.48 -6.40
N PRO A 137 -16.86 0.27 -6.25
CA PRO A 137 -17.83 -0.01 -5.20
C PRO A 137 -17.28 0.38 -3.83
N ASP A 138 -18.17 0.76 -2.92
CA ASP A 138 -17.79 1.29 -1.60
C ASP A 138 -16.89 0.32 -0.82
N GLU A 139 -17.16 -0.98 -0.90
CA GLU A 139 -16.37 -2.02 -0.25
C GLU A 139 -14.91 -2.07 -0.74
N ILE A 140 -14.70 -2.21 -2.06
CA ILE A 140 -13.36 -2.21 -2.66
C ILE A 140 -12.67 -0.86 -2.45
N ARG A 141 -13.42 0.24 -2.56
CA ARG A 141 -12.90 1.58 -2.33
C ARG A 141 -12.32 1.73 -0.92
N ASN A 142 -13.08 1.32 0.10
CA ASN A 142 -12.65 1.43 1.49
C ASN A 142 -11.45 0.52 1.75
N ALA A 143 -11.49 -0.73 1.26
CA ALA A 143 -10.37 -1.66 1.39
C ALA A 143 -9.06 -1.14 0.75
N LEU A 144 -9.14 -0.46 -0.41
CA LEU A 144 -7.98 0.19 -1.04
C LEU A 144 -7.43 1.34 -0.18
N LEU A 145 -8.30 2.15 0.42
CA LEU A 145 -7.91 3.28 1.26
C LEU A 145 -7.30 2.80 2.59
N ASP A 146 -7.87 1.76 3.18
CA ASP A 146 -7.38 1.14 4.40
C ASP A 146 -6.01 0.50 4.16
N LEU A 147 -5.87 -0.31 3.10
CA LEU A 147 -4.59 -0.90 2.71
C LEU A 147 -3.50 0.17 2.56
N ARG A 148 -3.80 1.25 1.83
CA ARG A 148 -2.84 2.36 1.64
C ARG A 148 -2.46 3.02 2.97
N THR A 149 -3.44 3.22 3.85
CA THR A 149 -3.21 3.83 5.16
C THR A 149 -2.28 2.98 5.99
N THR A 150 -2.56 1.67 6.09
CA THR A 150 -1.70 0.72 6.81
C THR A 150 -0.29 0.66 6.21
N GLN A 151 -0.16 0.59 4.89
CA GLN A 151 1.15 0.61 4.20
C GLN A 151 1.97 1.86 4.58
N ASN A 152 1.34 3.04 4.56
CA ASN A 152 2.01 4.30 4.90
C ASN A 152 2.43 4.37 6.37
N GLU A 153 1.59 3.87 7.29
CA GLU A 153 1.91 3.82 8.72
C GLU A 153 3.12 2.91 8.97
N ILE A 154 3.15 1.73 8.36
CA ILE A 154 4.27 0.79 8.45
C ILE A 154 5.55 1.46 7.93
N ILE A 155 5.51 2.09 6.75
CA ILE A 155 6.68 2.77 6.17
C ILE A 155 7.17 3.86 7.12
N LYS A 156 6.28 4.69 7.66
CA LYS A 156 6.62 5.80 8.55
C LYS A 156 7.28 5.31 9.84
N ILE A 157 6.67 4.33 10.51
CA ILE A 157 7.16 3.80 11.79
C ILE A 157 8.50 3.10 11.58
N THR A 158 8.58 2.20 10.59
CA THR A 158 9.82 1.45 10.35
C THR A 158 10.96 2.35 9.92
N SER A 159 10.71 3.34 9.05
CA SER A 159 11.75 4.30 8.63
C SER A 159 12.23 5.15 9.79
N GLY A 160 11.33 5.62 10.66
CA GLY A 160 11.70 6.37 11.86
C GLY A 160 12.61 5.57 12.79
N ASN A 161 12.22 4.34 13.13
CA ASN A 161 13.01 3.48 14.01
C ASN A 161 14.35 3.08 13.38
N TYR A 162 14.37 2.79 12.08
CA TYR A 162 15.60 2.42 11.38
C TYR A 162 16.57 3.59 11.23
N ASN A 163 16.09 4.83 11.14
CA ASN A 163 16.97 6.00 11.15
C ASN A 163 17.67 6.15 12.50
N VAL A 164 16.95 6.00 13.62
CA VAL A 164 17.55 6.01 14.97
C VAL A 164 18.53 4.86 15.14
N TYR A 165 18.15 3.65 14.72
CA TYR A 165 19.05 2.49 14.71
C TYR A 165 20.33 2.76 13.93
N LEU A 166 20.23 3.38 12.75
CA LEU A 166 21.37 3.67 11.89
C LEU A 166 22.32 4.68 12.53
N GLU A 167 21.78 5.76 13.10
CA GLU A 167 22.54 6.80 13.79
C GLU A 167 23.34 6.23 14.97
N ASP A 168 22.68 5.48 15.86
CA ASP A 168 23.35 4.86 17.00
C ASP A 168 24.32 3.76 16.58
N SER A 169 24.02 3.01 15.52
CA SER A 169 24.94 2.03 14.96
C SER A 169 26.21 2.70 14.43
N GLN A 170 26.10 3.87 13.78
CA GLN A 170 27.25 4.65 13.35
C GLN A 170 28.08 5.13 14.55
N ASN A 171 27.44 5.55 15.63
CA ASN A 171 28.13 5.92 16.87
C ASN A 171 28.94 4.74 17.45
N ALA A 172 28.34 3.54 17.54
CA ALA A 172 29.04 2.34 17.99
C ALA A 172 30.22 1.95 17.07
N ILE A 173 30.03 2.06 15.75
CA ILE A 173 31.08 1.84 14.74
C ILE A 173 32.25 2.79 14.97
N GLY A 174 31.98 4.08 15.18
CA GLY A 174 32.99 5.13 15.42
C GLY A 174 33.78 4.93 16.71
N LEU A 175 33.18 4.32 17.73
CA LEU A 175 33.83 3.96 19.00
C LEU A 175 34.72 2.70 18.91
N GLY A 176 34.92 2.16 17.71
CA GLY A 176 35.87 1.08 17.46
C GLY A 176 35.25 -0.29 17.31
N LEU A 177 33.90 -0.42 17.26
CA LEU A 177 33.25 -1.69 16.92
C LEU A 177 33.71 -2.22 15.55
N ALA A 178 33.97 -1.31 14.61
CA ALA A 178 34.50 -1.66 13.28
C ALA A 178 35.86 -2.36 13.34
N ASN A 179 36.71 -2.05 14.33
CA ASN A 179 38.02 -2.68 14.45
C ASN A 179 37.89 -4.18 14.76
N PHE A 180 36.80 -4.57 15.44
CA PHE A 180 36.42 -5.95 15.66
C PHE A 180 35.72 -6.59 14.47
N THR A 181 35.37 -5.90 13.40
CA THR A 181 34.82 -6.52 12.17
C THR A 181 35.83 -6.55 11.03
N LEU A 182 36.77 -5.60 11.00
CA LEU A 182 37.78 -5.45 9.95
C LEU A 182 39.01 -6.38 10.09
N ASN A 183 39.01 -7.30 11.07
CA ASN A 183 40.14 -8.21 11.36
C ASN A 183 41.49 -7.49 11.49
N VAL A 184 41.51 -6.38 12.22
CA VAL A 184 42.72 -5.59 12.47
C VAL A 184 43.75 -6.44 13.22
N ASN A 185 45.04 -6.26 12.89
CA ASN A 185 46.13 -6.93 13.60
C ASN A 185 46.03 -6.68 15.11
N PRO A 186 46.14 -7.71 15.98
CA PRO A 186 45.95 -7.55 17.43
C PRO A 186 46.86 -6.51 18.10
N LYS A 187 48.10 -6.33 17.63
CA LYS A 187 49.01 -5.31 18.18
C LYS A 187 48.55 -3.90 17.84
N LEU A 188 48.10 -3.69 16.61
CA LEU A 188 47.54 -2.42 16.16
C LEU A 188 46.17 -2.17 16.79
N LEU A 189 45.35 -3.21 16.93
CA LEU A 189 44.05 -3.15 17.59
C LEU A 189 44.19 -2.58 19.01
N ASN A 190 45.14 -3.08 19.81
CA ASN A 190 45.42 -2.57 21.15
C ASN A 190 45.89 -1.10 21.19
N GLN A 191 46.31 -0.53 20.06
CA GLN A 191 46.64 0.89 19.94
C GLN A 191 45.46 1.75 19.46
N LEU A 192 44.47 1.14 18.80
CA LEU A 192 43.33 1.83 18.18
C LEU A 192 42.09 1.90 19.06
N ILE A 193 41.99 1.07 20.11
CA ILE A 193 40.83 1.04 21.00
C ILE A 193 41.22 1.24 22.46
N ARG A 194 40.39 2.03 23.14
CA ARG A 194 40.40 2.16 24.60
C ARG A 194 39.29 1.29 25.18
N GLU A 195 39.55 0.67 26.33
CA GLU A 195 38.59 -0.23 26.99
C GLU A 195 37.21 0.43 27.20
N GLN A 196 37.20 1.70 27.63
CA GLN A 196 35.96 2.47 27.81
C GLN A 196 35.17 2.67 26.51
N ASP A 197 35.86 2.85 25.38
CA ASP A 197 35.20 3.03 24.07
C ASP A 197 34.54 1.72 23.62
N ILE A 198 35.20 0.58 23.87
CA ILE A 198 34.68 -0.75 23.58
C ILE A 198 33.40 -1.03 24.39
N ILE A 199 33.43 -0.76 25.69
CA ILE A 199 32.27 -0.94 26.57
C ILE A 199 31.10 -0.06 26.08
N SER A 200 31.40 1.18 25.72
CA SER A 200 30.41 2.13 25.20
C SER A 200 29.82 1.65 23.88
N ALA A 201 30.65 1.17 22.96
CA ALA A 201 30.23 0.61 21.68
C ALA A 201 29.31 -0.61 21.86
N ILE A 202 29.61 -1.51 22.79
CA ILE A 202 28.75 -2.67 23.09
C ILE A 202 27.42 -2.24 23.69
N ASN A 203 27.42 -1.31 24.63
CA ASN A 203 26.18 -0.81 25.24
C ASN A 203 25.26 -0.17 24.20
N ILE A 204 25.82 0.64 23.29
CA ILE A 204 25.07 1.21 22.17
C ILE A 204 24.58 0.11 21.22
N THR A 205 25.42 -0.89 20.91
CA THR A 205 25.04 -2.05 20.09
C THR A 205 23.87 -2.83 20.70
N ASN A 206 23.88 -3.05 22.02
CA ASN A 206 22.78 -3.70 22.72
C ASN A 206 21.48 -2.88 22.63
N GLY A 207 21.56 -1.57 22.82
CA GLY A 207 20.42 -0.66 22.69
C GLY A 207 19.83 -0.68 21.28
N THR A 208 20.67 -0.55 20.26
CA THR A 208 20.25 -0.54 18.85
C THR A 208 19.60 -1.85 18.43
N PHE A 209 20.19 -3.00 18.77
CA PHE A 209 19.58 -4.30 18.45
C PHE A 209 18.29 -4.55 19.23
N THR A 210 18.14 -4.01 20.43
CA THR A 210 16.87 -4.03 21.17
C THR A 210 15.78 -3.27 20.40
N LEU A 211 16.07 -2.04 19.95
CA LEU A 211 15.15 -1.25 19.12
C LEU A 211 14.83 -1.94 17.79
N LYS A 212 15.85 -2.48 17.12
CA LYS A 212 15.69 -3.21 15.85
C LYS A 212 14.78 -4.42 16.02
N ASN A 213 15.00 -5.23 17.05
CA ASN A 213 14.16 -6.40 17.33
C ASN A 213 12.73 -6.02 17.71
N PHE A 214 12.52 -4.95 18.49
CA PHE A 214 11.18 -4.43 18.77
C PHE A 214 10.47 -4.03 17.46
N THR A 215 11.17 -3.29 16.60
CA THR A 215 10.66 -2.87 15.29
C THR A 215 10.33 -4.07 14.39
N GLU A 216 11.23 -5.05 14.34
CA GLU A 216 11.08 -6.26 13.52
C GLU A 216 9.92 -7.15 14.00
N LYS A 217 9.68 -7.29 15.31
CA LYS A 217 8.53 -8.03 15.83
C LYS A 217 7.19 -7.39 15.45
N ASN A 218 7.09 -6.06 15.56
CA ASN A 218 5.89 -5.33 15.15
C ASN A 218 5.71 -5.44 13.63
N LEU A 219 6.78 -5.20 12.87
CA LEU A 219 6.76 -5.33 11.42
C LEU A 219 6.35 -6.74 10.95
N LEU A 220 6.77 -7.80 11.65
CA LEU A 220 6.36 -9.17 11.33
C LEU A 220 4.83 -9.32 11.42
N LYS A 221 4.24 -8.83 12.50
CA LYS A 221 2.79 -8.86 12.71
C LYS A 221 2.07 -8.02 11.65
N ASP A 222 2.58 -6.82 11.38
CA ASP A 222 2.01 -5.92 10.38
C ASP A 222 2.05 -6.53 8.98
N MET A 223 3.16 -7.18 8.62
CA MET A 223 3.32 -7.88 7.33
C MET A 223 2.36 -9.06 7.20
N GLN A 224 2.13 -9.82 8.28
CA GLN A 224 1.15 -10.92 8.30
C GLN A 224 -0.28 -10.41 8.09
N ASN A 225 -0.65 -9.32 8.77
CA ASN A 225 -1.96 -8.69 8.58
C ASN A 225 -2.12 -8.14 7.16
N LEU A 226 -1.09 -7.46 6.64
CA LEU A 226 -1.11 -6.92 5.28
C LEU A 226 -1.25 -8.03 4.23
N LEU A 227 -0.58 -9.17 4.45
CA LEU A 227 -0.71 -10.33 3.58
C LEU A 227 -2.16 -10.79 3.49
N GLU A 228 -2.90 -10.78 4.60
CA GLU A 228 -4.31 -11.17 4.59
C GLU A 228 -5.18 -10.13 3.89
N SER A 229 -5.02 -8.85 4.23
CA SER A 229 -5.76 -7.76 3.57
C SER A 229 -5.52 -7.72 2.05
N THR A 230 -4.30 -8.02 1.58
CA THR A 230 -4.00 -8.09 0.15
C THR A 230 -4.70 -9.25 -0.56
N LYS A 231 -4.90 -10.40 0.12
CA LYS A 231 -5.65 -11.54 -0.43
C LYS A 231 -7.13 -11.24 -0.49
N GLU A 232 -7.72 -10.77 0.61
CA GLU A 232 -9.14 -10.42 0.70
C GLU A 232 -9.51 -9.40 -0.38
N LEU A 233 -8.71 -8.33 -0.51
CA LEU A 233 -8.91 -7.32 -1.56
C LEU A 233 -8.78 -7.91 -2.97
N SER A 234 -7.81 -8.81 -3.19
CA SER A 234 -7.65 -9.47 -4.48
C SER A 234 -8.86 -10.35 -4.84
N GLU A 235 -9.45 -11.03 -3.85
CA GLU A 235 -10.66 -11.84 -4.03
C GLU A 235 -11.87 -10.96 -4.33
N LEU A 236 -12.09 -9.89 -3.56
CA LEU A 236 -13.16 -8.92 -3.81
C LEU A 236 -13.11 -8.36 -5.23
N ILE A 237 -11.92 -7.96 -5.69
CA ILE A 237 -11.74 -7.43 -7.05
C ILE A 237 -12.05 -8.51 -8.11
N ARG A 238 -11.60 -9.75 -7.90
CA ARG A 238 -11.85 -10.86 -8.83
C ARG A 238 -13.32 -11.25 -8.89
N GLU A 239 -14.05 -11.17 -7.80
CA GLU A 239 -15.49 -11.39 -7.78
C GLU A 239 -16.23 -10.27 -8.52
N GLU A 240 -15.82 -9.03 -8.31
CA GLU A 240 -16.42 -7.88 -8.99
C GLU A 240 -16.16 -7.91 -10.50
N LEU A 241 -14.98 -8.36 -10.95
CA LEU A 241 -14.66 -8.55 -12.37
C LEU A 241 -15.52 -9.61 -13.08
N LYS A 242 -16.16 -10.52 -12.34
CA LYS A 242 -17.03 -11.57 -12.90
C LYS A 242 -18.47 -11.11 -13.14
N LYS A 243 -18.87 -9.96 -12.58
CA LYS A 243 -20.21 -9.38 -12.73
C LYS A 243 -20.34 -8.63 -14.05
#